data_AF-A0A520PSZ6-F1
#
_entry.id   AF-A0A520PSZ6-F1
#
_cell.length_a   1.000
_cell.length_b   1.000
_cell.length_c   1.000
_cell.angle_alpha   90.00
_cell.angle_beta   90.00
_cell.angle_gamma   90.00
#
_symmetry.space_group_name_H-M   'P 1'
#
loop_
_entity.id
_entity.type
_entity.pdbx_description
1 polymer ?
#
loop_
_entity_poly.entity_id
_entity_poly.type
_entity_poly.pdbx_seq_one_letter_code
_entity_poly.pdbx_strand_id
1 'polypeptide(L)' 'PEGKPLVAGRRVTGFTNGEEEGVGLTDVVPFLLEDMLKEKGARYEKGDDWGEHVVVDGKLVTGQNPASSEKAARELLKLL' A
#
# COMPACT_ATOMS: atom_id res chain seq x y z
N PRO A 1 5.30 23.26 -8.00
CA PRO A 1 4.56 22.03 -7.62
C PRO A 1 3.45 22.37 -6.63
N GLU A 2 2.19 22.11 -6.98
CA GLU A 2 0.98 22.58 -6.26
C GLU A 2 0.70 21.86 -4.91
N GLY A 3 1.71 21.27 -4.26
CA GLY A 3 1.54 20.60 -2.96
C GLY A 3 0.67 19.33 -2.97
N LYS A 4 0.27 18.84 -4.15
CA LYS A 4 -0.55 17.62 -4.28
C LYS A 4 0.24 16.38 -3.84
N PRO A 5 -0.36 15.46 -3.06
CA PRO A 5 0.27 14.20 -2.68
C PRO A 5 0.71 13.37 -3.89
N LEU A 6 1.87 12.71 -3.79
CA LEU A 6 2.41 11.86 -4.86
C LEU A 6 1.47 10.72 -5.27
N VAL A 7 0.68 10.23 -4.32
CA VAL A 7 -0.25 9.10 -4.50
C VAL A 7 -1.60 9.53 -5.08
N ALA A 8 -1.89 10.83 -5.19
CA ALA A 8 -3.18 11.32 -5.65
C ALA A 8 -3.50 10.80 -7.07
N GLY A 9 -4.60 10.06 -7.21
CA GLY A 9 -5.05 9.42 -8.44
C GLY A 9 -4.29 8.14 -8.84
N ARG A 10 -3.23 7.76 -8.10
CA ARG A 10 -2.40 6.57 -8.38
C ARG A 10 -2.99 5.34 -7.70
N ARG A 11 -2.78 4.18 -8.30
CA ARG A 11 -3.08 2.89 -7.68
C ARG A 11 -1.96 2.52 -6.73
N VAL A 12 -2.32 2.16 -5.51
CA VAL A 12 -1.37 1.80 -4.46
C VAL A 12 -1.96 0.71 -3.57
N THR A 13 -1.09 -0.03 -2.90
CA THR A 13 -1.43 -0.86 -1.76
C THR A 13 -0.49 -0.55 -0.59
N GLY A 14 -0.70 -1.20 0.53
CA GLY A 14 0.03 -1.08 1.80
C GLY A 14 -0.73 -1.87 2.86
N PHE A 15 -0.19 -1.95 4.08
CA PHE A 15 -0.79 -2.73 5.16
C PHE A 15 -2.27 -2.35 5.34
N THR A 16 -3.16 -3.35 5.36
CA THR A 16 -4.61 -3.11 5.39
C THR A 16 -5.07 -2.74 6.79
N ASN A 17 -6.23 -2.11 6.91
CA ASN A 17 -6.86 -1.91 8.22
C ASN A 17 -7.17 -3.25 8.91
N GLY A 18 -7.48 -4.30 8.15
CA GLY A 18 -7.76 -5.64 8.67
C GLY A 18 -6.50 -6.32 9.22
N GLU A 19 -5.36 -6.14 8.56
CA GLU A 19 -4.06 -6.61 9.05
C GLU A 19 -3.63 -5.85 10.32
N GLU A 20 -3.86 -4.54 10.38
CA GLU A 20 -3.59 -3.71 11.56
C GLU A 20 -4.47 -4.11 12.76
N GLU A 21 -5.76 -4.38 12.52
CA GLU A 21 -6.68 -4.94 13.53
C GLU A 21 -6.22 -6.33 13.96
N GLY A 22 -5.81 -7.18 13.02
CA GLY A 22 -5.34 -8.53 13.28
C GLY A 22 -4.07 -8.60 14.16
N VAL A 23 -3.24 -7.56 14.15
CA VAL A 23 -2.08 -7.44 15.07
C VAL A 23 -2.40 -6.64 16.34
N GLY A 24 -3.61 -6.08 16.46
CA GLY A 24 -4.07 -5.36 17.65
C GLY A 24 -3.36 -4.03 17.87
N LEU A 25 -2.87 -3.38 16.82
CA LEU A 25 -2.11 -2.13 16.90
C LEU A 25 -2.89 -0.91 16.38
N THR A 26 -4.16 -1.08 16.01
CA THR A 26 -5.05 -0.02 15.52
C THR A 26 -5.06 1.23 16.41
N ASP A 27 -5.08 1.06 17.75
CA ASP A 27 -5.09 2.17 18.71
C ASP A 27 -3.68 2.66 19.12
N VAL A 28 -2.64 2.00 18.61
CA VAL A 28 -1.22 2.34 18.88
C VAL A 28 -0.65 3.20 17.76
N VAL A 29 -1.03 2.91 16.51
CA VAL A 29 -0.58 3.67 15.35
C VAL A 29 -1.21 5.07 15.36
N PRO A 30 -0.48 6.12 14.93
CA PRO A 30 -1.01 7.48 14.92
C PRO A 30 -2.11 7.71 13.87
N PHE A 31 -2.23 6.80 12.91
CA PHE A 31 -3.25 6.76 11.87
C PHE A 31 -3.24 5.39 11.20
N LEU A 32 -4.33 5.06 10.50
CA LEU A 32 -4.43 3.88 9.66
C LEU A 32 -3.94 4.18 8.24
N LEU A 33 -3.00 3.37 7.73
CA LEU A 33 -2.34 3.64 6.45
C LEU A 33 -3.31 3.58 5.27
N GLU A 34 -4.18 2.57 5.21
CA GLU A 34 -5.19 2.42 4.16
C GLU A 34 -6.10 3.66 4.09
N ASP A 35 -6.56 4.17 5.24
CA ASP A 35 -7.42 5.36 5.30
C ASP A 35 -6.67 6.62 4.90
N MET A 36 -5.43 6.80 5.38
CA MET A 36 -4.60 7.94 5.00
C MET A 36 -4.30 7.97 3.50
N LEU A 37 -4.03 6.83 2.87
CA LEU A 37 -3.81 6.76 1.42
C LEU A 37 -5.06 7.17 0.65
N LYS A 38 -6.24 6.69 1.07
CA LYS A 38 -7.54 7.08 0.47
C LYS A 38 -7.82 8.57 0.66
N GLU A 39 -7.59 9.11 1.86
CA GLU A 39 -7.78 10.54 2.15
C GLU A 39 -6.86 11.43 1.29
N LYS A 40 -5.63 10.98 1.02
CA LYS A 40 -4.70 11.66 0.11
C LYS A 40 -4.99 11.41 -1.38
N GLY A 41 -6.14 10.82 -1.70
CA GLY A 41 -6.66 10.66 -3.05
C GLY A 41 -6.11 9.46 -3.81
N ALA A 42 -5.47 8.51 -3.14
CA ALA A 42 -4.99 7.30 -3.79
C ALA A 42 -6.15 6.34 -4.11
N ARG A 43 -5.99 5.57 -5.20
CA ARG A 43 -6.86 4.44 -5.53
C ARG A 43 -6.31 3.21 -4.82
N TYR A 44 -6.64 3.07 -3.55
CA TYR A 44 -6.14 1.98 -2.71
C TYR A 44 -6.73 0.63 -3.15
N GLU A 45 -5.86 -0.36 -3.34
CA GLU A 45 -6.19 -1.75 -3.66
C GLU A 45 -5.62 -2.67 -2.57
N LYS A 46 -6.33 -3.76 -2.27
CA LYS A 46 -5.87 -4.80 -1.33
C LYS A 46 -6.29 -6.18 -1.81
N GLY A 47 -5.47 -7.17 -1.48
CA GLY A 47 -5.82 -8.58 -1.54
C GLY A 47 -6.37 -9.06 -0.20
N ASP A 48 -6.38 -10.38 -0.03
CA ASP A 48 -6.71 -10.99 1.25
C ASP A 48 -5.66 -10.61 2.31
N ASP A 49 -6.09 -10.44 3.56
CA ASP A 49 -5.17 -10.17 4.67
C ASP A 49 -4.14 -11.31 4.79
N TRP A 50 -2.88 -10.96 5.03
CA TRP A 50 -1.72 -11.87 5.05
C TRP A 50 -1.37 -12.52 3.71
N GLY A 51 -2.20 -12.31 2.67
CA GLY A 51 -1.96 -12.78 1.32
C GLY A 51 -0.91 -11.94 0.58
N GLU A 52 -0.34 -12.49 -0.48
CA GLU A 52 0.59 -11.76 -1.33
C GLU A 52 -0.17 -10.79 -2.25
N HIS A 53 0.11 -9.48 -2.16
CA HIS A 53 -0.51 -8.47 -3.03
C HIS A 53 0.46 -7.32 -3.35
N VAL A 54 0.62 -7.03 -4.65
CA VAL A 54 1.51 -6.00 -5.18
C VAL A 54 0.79 -5.21 -6.26
N VAL A 55 0.88 -3.88 -6.18
CA VAL A 55 0.35 -2.96 -7.18
C VAL A 55 1.51 -2.25 -7.87
N VAL A 56 1.50 -2.26 -9.20
CA VAL A 56 2.42 -1.52 -10.06
C VAL A 56 1.65 -0.47 -10.83
N ASP A 57 1.97 0.80 -10.63
CA ASP A 57 1.43 1.95 -11.37
C ASP A 57 2.60 2.73 -11.98
N GLY A 58 2.89 2.48 -13.25
CA GLY A 58 4.06 3.06 -13.92
C GLY A 58 5.36 2.72 -13.19
N LYS A 59 6.00 3.72 -12.58
CA LYS A 59 7.22 3.55 -11.76
C LYS A 59 6.97 3.43 -10.25
N LEU A 60 5.72 3.44 -9.81
CA LEU A 60 5.36 3.28 -8.41
C LEU A 60 5.01 1.81 -8.15
N VAL A 61 5.83 1.14 -7.34
CA VAL A 61 5.60 -0.23 -6.88
C VAL A 61 5.26 -0.18 -5.39
N THR A 62 4.16 -0.81 -5.01
CA THR A 62 3.73 -0.92 -3.60
C THR A 62 3.34 -2.36 -3.30
N GLY A 63 3.65 -2.84 -2.09
CA GLY A 63 3.31 -4.18 -1.61
C GLY A 63 2.54 -4.08 -0.29
N GLN A 64 1.56 -4.97 -0.10
CA GLN A 64 0.63 -4.90 1.03
C GLN A 64 1.33 -5.19 2.36
N ASN A 65 2.10 -6.27 2.42
CA ASN A 65 2.60 -6.84 3.67
C ASN A 65 3.95 -7.57 3.46
N PRO A 66 4.55 -8.16 4.52
CA PRO A 66 5.83 -8.89 4.38
C PRO A 66 5.80 -10.03 3.35
N ALA A 67 4.67 -10.73 3.20
CA ALA A 67 4.52 -11.80 2.21
C ALA A 67 4.66 -11.28 0.76
N SER A 68 4.41 -9.99 0.54
CA SER A 68 4.49 -9.33 -0.76
C SER A 68 5.92 -8.90 -1.15
N SER A 69 6.90 -9.03 -0.26
CA SER A 69 8.25 -8.48 -0.42
C SER A 69 8.98 -9.03 -1.65
N GLU A 70 8.97 -10.36 -1.84
CA GLU A 70 9.67 -11.00 -2.95
C GLU A 70 9.09 -10.56 -4.30
N LYS A 71 7.76 -10.58 -4.42
CA LYS A 71 7.07 -10.14 -5.63
C LYS A 71 7.28 -8.66 -5.92
N ALA A 72 7.22 -7.81 -4.91
CA ALA A 72 7.49 -6.38 -5.09
C ALA A 72 8.90 -6.14 -5.65
N ALA A 73 9.91 -6.85 -5.14
CA ALA A 73 11.27 -6.80 -5.66
C ALA A 73 11.35 -7.31 -7.12
N ARG A 74 10.67 -8.40 -7.45
CA ARG A 74 10.60 -8.92 -8.81
C ARG A 74 9.94 -7.94 -9.78
N GLU A 75 8.87 -7.26 -9.38
CA GLU A 75 8.23 -6.23 -10.22
C GLU A 75 9.14 -5.02 -10.40
N LEU A 76 9.84 -4.57 -9.34
CA LEU A 76 10.82 -3.49 -9.45
C LEU A 76 11.91 -3.79 -10.48
N LEU A 77 12.47 -5.01 -10.47
CA LEU A 77 13.52 -5.41 -11.42
C LEU A 77 13.07 -5.36 -12.88
N LYS A 78 11.77 -5.53 -13.17
CA LYS A 78 11.22 -5.41 -14.53
C LYS A 78 11.13 -3.96 -15.02
N LEU A 79 11.31 -2.98 -14.13
CA LEU A 79 11.22 -1.55 -14.45
C LEU A 79 12.60 -0.92 -14.75
N LEU A 80 13.68 -1.69 -14.64
CA LEU A 80 15.06 -1.30 -14.97
C LEU A 80 15.32 -1.42 -16.47
#